data_AF-A0A1F9ZFD0-F1
#
_entry.id   AF-A0A1F9ZFD0-F1
#
_cell.length_a   1.000
_cell.length_b   1.000
_cell.length_c   1.000
_cell.angle_alpha   90.00
_cell.angle_beta   90.00
_cell.angle_gamma   90.00
#
_symmetry.space_group_name_H-M   'P 1'
#
loop_
_entity.id
_entity.type
_entity.pdbx_description
1 polymer ?
#
loop_
_entity_poly.entity_id
_entity_poly.type
_entity_poly.pdbx_seq_one_letter_code
_entity_poly.pdbx_strand_id
1 'polypeptide(L)'
;MPSMPSVPEWLILSTAFALGLRHGIDWDHISAIMDITSGQKRARDGIVLGWFYAGGHSTVVAILGFAAVLVGLQMPQGFTDAMEFLVGATLIVLSLYVINMVVRHPDQDFRMRSRWVLIGSGIARLWERFVNRVTGRAAPEKKVHREAYGRLSAYAIGIIHGIGGETATQILLFVFAAGVRGAGLGLLVVLAWVLGLFVTNTVEAVLAAVGYAKSGNQPRLYRRIAIGAAIFSLVIGLIFLMGASGMLPSIG
;
A
#
# COMPACT_ATOMS: atom_id res chain seq x y z
N MET A 1 31.87 22.33 -29.28
CA MET A 1 30.70 22.48 -28.37
C MET A 1 31.24 22.41 -26.95
N PRO A 2 30.90 23.35 -26.04
CA PRO A 2 31.31 23.22 -24.65
C PRO A 2 30.69 21.93 -24.09
N SER A 3 31.50 21.05 -23.50
CA SER A 3 31.00 19.89 -22.77
C SER A 3 30.17 20.39 -21.60
N MET A 4 28.87 20.08 -21.59
CA MET A 4 28.02 20.29 -20.42
C MET A 4 28.72 19.70 -19.20
N PRO A 5 28.81 20.41 -18.06
CA PRO A 5 29.39 19.87 -16.85
C PRO A 5 28.66 18.59 -16.47
N SER A 6 29.40 17.50 -16.26
CA SER A 6 28.81 16.23 -15.89
C SER A 6 28.17 16.36 -14.50
N VAL A 7 26.85 16.20 -14.44
CA VAL A 7 26.12 16.11 -13.16
C VAL A 7 26.79 15.03 -12.29
N PRO A 8 27.15 15.32 -11.03
CA PRO A 8 27.83 14.35 -10.19
C PRO A 8 26.85 13.24 -9.74
N GLU A 9 27.35 12.01 -9.62
CA GLU A 9 26.53 10.83 -9.33
C GLU A 9 25.83 10.92 -7.96
N TRP A 10 26.51 11.47 -6.95
CA TRP A 10 25.92 11.64 -5.62
C TRP A 10 24.65 12.50 -5.66
N LEU A 11 24.59 13.52 -6.54
CA LEU A 11 23.42 14.37 -6.69
C LEU A 11 22.27 13.58 -7.31
N ILE A 12 22.55 12.75 -8.32
CA ILE A 12 21.56 11.86 -8.95
C ILE A 12 20.99 10.88 -7.92
N LEU A 13 21.85 10.27 -7.11
CA LEU A 13 21.44 9.31 -6.07
C LEU A 13 20.66 9.99 -4.94
N SER A 14 21.07 11.19 -4.50
CA SER A 14 20.31 11.97 -3.53
C SER A 14 18.94 12.39 -4.05
N THR A 15 18.83 12.78 -5.32
CA THR A 15 17.54 13.08 -5.96
C THR A 15 16.69 11.83 -6.07
N ALA A 16 17.24 10.69 -6.48
CA ALA A 16 16.52 9.43 -6.53
C ALA A 16 15.97 9.03 -5.14
N PHE A 17 16.79 9.15 -4.10
CA PHE A 17 16.38 8.93 -2.71
C PHE A 17 15.25 9.90 -2.29
N ALA A 18 15.37 11.19 -2.60
CA ALA A 18 14.35 12.19 -2.29
C ALA A 18 13.02 11.92 -3.03
N LEU A 19 13.08 11.49 -4.29
CA LEU A 19 11.89 11.08 -5.05
C LEU A 19 11.26 9.83 -4.46
N GLY A 20 12.06 8.89 -3.96
CA GLY A 20 11.57 7.72 -3.22
C GLY A 20 10.88 8.12 -1.91
N LEU A 21 11.50 9.04 -1.15
CA LEU A 21 10.88 9.60 0.07
C LEU A 21 9.53 10.25 -0.24
N ARG A 22 9.46 11.03 -1.32
CA ARG A 22 8.24 11.71 -1.77
C ARG A 22 7.16 10.72 -2.19
N HIS A 23 7.53 9.67 -2.93
CA HIS A 23 6.57 8.65 -3.35
C HIS A 23 5.95 7.92 -2.15
N GLY A 24 6.72 7.67 -1.09
CA GLY A 24 6.17 7.02 0.10
C GLY A 24 5.05 7.82 0.79
N ILE A 25 4.86 9.11 0.47
CA ILE A 25 3.78 9.98 0.99
C ILE A 25 2.57 9.98 0.04
N ASP A 26 2.63 9.26 -1.08
CA ASP A 26 1.49 9.17 -2.00
C ASP A 26 0.27 8.51 -1.30
N TRP A 27 -0.91 8.84 -1.81
CA TRP A 27 -2.18 8.59 -1.11
C TRP A 27 -2.46 7.10 -0.87
N ASP A 28 -1.89 6.25 -1.70
CA ASP A 28 -2.05 4.80 -1.68
C ASP A 28 -1.32 4.18 -0.46
N HIS A 29 -0.07 4.57 -0.20
CA HIS A 29 0.73 4.17 0.98
C HIS A 29 0.08 4.58 2.30
N ILE A 30 -0.28 5.87 2.42
CA ILE A 30 -0.95 6.41 3.61
C ILE A 30 -2.20 5.58 3.90
N SER A 31 -3.01 5.31 2.87
CA SER A 31 -4.25 4.56 3.03
C SER A 31 -4.03 3.10 3.46
N ALA A 32 -3.01 2.43 2.90
CA ALA A 32 -2.70 1.03 3.20
C ALA A 32 -2.10 0.86 4.60
N ILE A 33 -1.16 1.74 4.96
CA ILE A 33 -0.48 1.71 6.27
C ILE A 33 -1.46 2.07 7.39
N MET A 34 -2.34 3.05 7.19
CA MET A 34 -3.40 3.35 8.16
C MET A 34 -4.35 2.17 8.37
N ASP A 35 -4.73 1.46 7.30
CA ASP A 35 -5.57 0.26 7.41
C ASP A 35 -4.89 -0.86 8.21
N ILE A 36 -3.60 -1.12 7.96
CA ILE A 36 -2.83 -2.15 8.65
C ILE A 36 -2.65 -1.83 10.14
N THR A 37 -2.31 -0.58 10.44
CA THR A 37 -1.97 -0.12 11.80
C THR A 37 -3.20 0.14 12.68
N SER A 38 -4.30 0.65 12.11
CA SER A 38 -5.54 0.97 12.87
C SER A 38 -6.21 -0.26 13.50
N GLY A 39 -5.97 -1.45 12.92
CA GLY A 39 -6.51 -2.71 13.40
C GLY A 39 -5.74 -3.36 14.56
N GLN A 40 -4.62 -2.77 14.99
CA GLN A 40 -3.75 -3.37 16.01
C GLN A 40 -4.04 -2.85 17.43
N LYS A 41 -3.91 -3.75 18.42
CA LYS A 41 -4.14 -3.38 19.84
C LYS A 41 -2.99 -2.56 20.43
N ARG A 42 -1.76 -2.83 19.99
CA ARG A 42 -0.54 -2.19 20.49
C ARG A 42 0.16 -1.48 19.33
N ALA A 43 0.69 -0.29 19.58
CA ALA A 43 1.47 0.45 18.59
C ALA A 43 2.60 -0.42 18.01
N ARG A 44 3.30 -1.18 18.85
CA ARG A 44 4.37 -2.09 18.42
C ARG A 44 3.91 -3.09 17.35
N ASP A 45 2.72 -3.65 17.48
CA ASP A 45 2.19 -4.61 16.51
C ASP A 45 1.89 -3.91 15.17
N GLY A 46 1.33 -2.69 15.23
CA GLY A 46 1.11 -1.84 14.06
C GLY A 46 2.40 -1.49 13.33
N ILE A 47 3.43 -1.06 14.07
CA ILE A 47 4.76 -0.72 13.53
C ILE A 47 5.37 -1.93 12.83
N VAL A 48 5.37 -3.09 13.49
CA VAL A 48 5.94 -4.31 12.91
C VAL A 48 5.24 -4.66 11.60
N LEU A 49 3.90 -4.62 11.56
CA LEU A 49 3.16 -4.95 10.35
C LEU A 49 3.36 -3.93 9.23
N GLY A 50 3.39 -2.63 9.55
CA GLY A 50 3.72 -1.58 8.58
C GLY A 50 5.14 -1.73 8.02
N TRP A 51 6.10 -2.16 8.83
CA TRP A 51 7.47 -2.45 8.38
C TRP A 51 7.52 -3.65 7.42
N PHE A 52 6.75 -4.72 7.69
CA PHE A 52 6.62 -5.84 6.75
C PHE A 52 5.96 -5.41 5.43
N TYR A 53 4.93 -4.57 5.49
CA TYR A 53 4.33 -3.95 4.30
C TYR A 53 5.37 -3.15 3.49
N ALA A 54 6.10 -2.25 4.15
CA ALA A 54 7.15 -1.45 3.52
C ALA A 54 8.19 -2.36 2.85
N GLY A 55 8.61 -3.44 3.53
CA GLY A 55 9.56 -4.40 2.99
C GLY A 55 9.04 -5.13 1.74
N GLY A 56 7.77 -5.55 1.73
CA GLY A 56 7.17 -6.22 0.56
C GLY A 56 7.08 -5.29 -0.64
N HIS A 57 6.64 -4.07 -0.40
CA HIS A 57 6.53 -3.03 -1.42
C HIS A 57 7.90 -2.66 -2.01
N SER A 58 8.86 -2.33 -1.16
CA SER A 58 10.25 -2.06 -1.59
C SER A 58 10.87 -3.24 -2.35
N THR A 59 10.57 -4.48 -1.96
CA THR A 59 11.11 -5.67 -2.64
C THR A 59 10.59 -5.76 -4.07
N VAL A 60 9.28 -5.65 -4.29
CA VAL A 60 8.73 -5.79 -5.64
C VAL A 60 9.16 -4.63 -6.53
N VAL A 61 9.22 -3.41 -6.01
CA VAL A 61 9.68 -2.26 -6.80
C VAL A 61 11.16 -2.39 -7.16
N ALA A 62 12.01 -2.90 -6.25
CA ALA A 62 13.41 -3.20 -6.57
C ALA A 62 13.53 -4.25 -7.69
N ILE A 63 12.74 -5.33 -7.61
CA ILE A 63 12.73 -6.38 -8.64
C ILE A 63 12.29 -5.82 -9.99
N LEU A 64 11.17 -5.09 -10.03
CA LEU A 64 10.65 -4.50 -11.26
C LEU A 64 11.60 -3.44 -11.83
N GLY A 65 12.18 -2.59 -10.99
CA GLY A 65 13.15 -1.57 -11.39
C GLY A 65 14.44 -2.18 -11.95
N PHE A 66 14.97 -3.22 -11.30
CA PHE A 66 16.13 -3.96 -11.82
C PHE A 66 15.81 -4.66 -13.14
N ALA A 67 14.65 -5.30 -13.23
CA ALA A 67 14.19 -5.95 -14.46
C ALA A 67 14.05 -4.93 -15.60
N ALA A 68 13.53 -3.74 -15.32
CA ALA A 68 13.43 -2.68 -16.32
C ALA A 68 14.80 -2.15 -16.76
N VAL A 69 15.74 -1.95 -15.84
CA VAL A 69 17.10 -1.47 -16.16
C VAL A 69 17.89 -2.51 -16.96
N LEU A 70 17.80 -3.80 -16.60
CA LEU A 70 18.62 -4.87 -17.18
C LEU A 70 18.02 -5.44 -18.46
N VAL A 71 16.70 -5.57 -18.53
CA VAL A 71 15.99 -6.27 -19.60
C VAL A 71 15.21 -5.29 -20.50
N GLY A 72 15.01 -4.04 -20.06
CA GLY A 72 14.18 -3.08 -20.78
C GLY A 72 12.68 -3.37 -20.64
N LEU A 73 12.27 -4.11 -19.60
CA LEU A 73 10.87 -4.46 -19.36
C LEU A 73 10.02 -3.20 -19.15
N GLN A 74 9.01 -3.04 -20.00
CA GLN A 74 7.96 -2.04 -19.84
C GLN A 74 6.68 -2.74 -19.41
N MET A 75 5.98 -2.15 -18.43
CA MET A 75 4.67 -2.64 -18.03
C MET A 75 3.64 -2.33 -19.13
N PRO A 76 2.88 -3.32 -19.62
CA PRO A 76 1.78 -3.07 -20.55
C PRO A 76 0.73 -2.16 -19.90
N GLN A 77 0.22 -1.16 -20.64
CA GLN A 77 -0.79 -0.22 -20.13
C GLN A 77 -2.02 -0.94 -19.54
N GLY A 78 -2.54 -1.96 -20.22
CA GLY A 78 -3.69 -2.71 -19.72
C GLY A 78 -3.46 -3.44 -18.38
N PHE A 79 -2.20 -3.75 -18.03
CA PHE A 79 -1.87 -4.32 -16.72
C PHE A 79 -1.88 -3.24 -15.64
N THR A 80 -1.31 -2.07 -15.92
CA THR A 80 -1.38 -0.88 -15.07
C THR A 80 -2.84 -0.49 -14.76
N ASP A 81 -3.68 -0.41 -15.79
CA ASP A 81 -5.10 -0.05 -15.66
C ASP A 81 -5.86 -1.07 -14.80
N ALA A 82 -5.60 -2.37 -15.00
CA ALA A 82 -6.22 -3.44 -14.21
C ALA A 82 -5.82 -3.35 -12.73
N MET A 83 -4.55 -3.05 -12.44
CA MET A 83 -4.07 -2.89 -11.07
C MET A 83 -4.66 -1.64 -10.40
N GLU A 84 -4.73 -0.51 -11.11
CA GLU A 84 -5.36 0.71 -10.62
C GLU A 84 -6.84 0.47 -10.27
N PHE A 85 -7.58 -0.19 -11.18
CA PHE A 85 -8.96 -0.61 -10.94
C PHE A 85 -9.09 -1.52 -9.72
N LEU A 86 -8.24 -2.55 -9.58
CA LEU A 86 -8.29 -3.48 -8.45
C LEU A 86 -8.04 -2.77 -7.12
N VAL A 87 -7.03 -1.90 -7.06
CA VAL A 87 -6.73 -1.10 -5.87
C VAL A 87 -7.92 -0.18 -5.55
N GLY A 88 -8.45 0.54 -6.54
CA GLY A 88 -9.62 1.42 -6.38
C GLY A 88 -10.87 0.67 -5.88
N ALA A 89 -11.17 -0.49 -6.43
CA ALA A 89 -12.30 -1.33 -6.03
C ALA A 89 -12.18 -1.78 -4.57
N THR A 90 -10.99 -2.20 -4.13
CA THR A 90 -10.78 -2.61 -2.73
C THR A 90 -10.94 -1.46 -1.74
N LEU A 91 -10.48 -0.26 -2.12
CA LEU A 91 -10.65 0.98 -1.36
C LEU A 91 -12.13 1.31 -1.12
N ILE A 92 -12.95 1.27 -2.19
CA ILE A 92 -14.38 1.58 -2.13
C ILE A 92 -15.13 0.58 -1.23
N VAL A 93 -14.95 -0.73 -1.47
CA VAL A 93 -15.65 -1.78 -0.72
C VAL A 93 -15.38 -1.66 0.77
N LEU A 94 -14.14 -1.39 1.16
CA LEU A 94 -13.80 -1.20 2.55
C LEU A 94 -14.44 0.05 3.13
N SER A 95 -14.33 1.18 2.44
CA SER A 95 -14.86 2.43 2.94
C SER A 95 -16.35 2.32 3.25
N LEU A 96 -17.12 1.70 2.34
CA LEU A 96 -18.52 1.39 2.55
C LEU A 96 -18.74 0.46 3.74
N TYR A 97 -17.88 -0.56 3.91
CA TYR A 97 -17.94 -1.45 5.07
C TYR A 97 -17.71 -0.71 6.39
N VAL A 98 -16.66 0.13 6.49
CA VAL A 98 -16.31 0.87 7.71
C VAL A 98 -17.43 1.87 8.05
N ILE A 99 -17.93 2.60 7.06
CA ILE A 99 -19.06 3.52 7.23
C ILE A 99 -20.30 2.76 7.74
N ASN A 100 -20.68 1.67 7.07
CA ASN A 100 -21.84 0.86 7.47
C ASN A 100 -21.68 0.26 8.88
N MET A 101 -20.47 -0.18 9.24
CA MET A 101 -20.17 -0.72 10.57
C MET A 101 -20.33 0.34 11.65
N VAL A 102 -19.77 1.54 11.43
CA VAL A 102 -19.84 2.66 12.37
C VAL A 102 -21.27 3.14 12.56
N VAL A 103 -22.07 3.19 11.49
CA VAL A 103 -23.48 3.61 11.55
C VAL A 103 -24.34 2.58 12.30
N ARG A 104 -24.11 1.28 12.09
CA ARG A 104 -24.94 0.22 12.69
C ARG A 104 -24.58 -0.17 14.13
N HIS A 105 -23.38 0.16 14.60
CA HIS A 105 -22.92 -0.24 15.94
C HIS A 105 -22.33 0.95 16.71
N PRO A 106 -23.15 1.95 17.09
CA PRO A 106 -22.69 3.17 17.76
C PRO A 106 -22.12 2.94 19.17
N ASP A 107 -22.54 1.85 19.84
CA ASP A 107 -22.29 1.60 21.28
C ASP A 107 -21.30 0.45 21.56
N GLN A 108 -20.75 -0.20 20.52
CA GLN A 108 -19.72 -1.22 20.70
C GLN A 108 -18.34 -0.58 20.80
N ASP A 109 -17.39 -1.24 21.48
CA ASP A 109 -15.95 -0.94 21.43
C ASP A 109 -15.47 -0.99 19.98
N PHE A 110 -15.63 0.14 19.29
CA PHE A 110 -15.36 0.27 17.88
C PHE A 110 -13.85 0.18 17.66
N ARG A 111 -13.44 -0.90 17.00
CA ARG A 111 -12.07 -1.11 16.51
C ARG A 111 -12.15 -1.36 15.01
N MET A 112 -11.46 -0.53 14.23
CA MET A 112 -11.31 -0.71 12.80
C MET A 112 -10.77 -2.12 12.54
N ARG A 113 -11.46 -2.84 11.67
CA ARG A 113 -10.98 -4.12 11.14
C ARG A 113 -10.37 -3.82 9.78
N SER A 114 -9.22 -4.41 9.51
CA SER A 114 -8.54 -4.13 8.26
C SER A 114 -9.21 -4.78 7.04
N ARG A 115 -8.87 -4.27 5.85
CA ARG A 115 -9.39 -4.72 4.53
C ARG A 115 -9.29 -6.22 4.33
N TRP A 116 -8.14 -6.77 4.69
CA TRP A 116 -7.78 -8.13 4.31
C TRP A 116 -8.38 -9.18 5.24
N VAL A 117 -8.67 -8.83 6.49
CA VAL A 117 -9.48 -9.67 7.38
C VAL A 117 -10.91 -9.77 6.85
N LEU A 118 -11.44 -8.70 6.26
CA LEU A 118 -12.79 -8.66 5.69
C LEU A 118 -12.88 -9.43 4.39
N ILE A 119 -11.93 -9.22 3.47
CA ILE A 119 -11.83 -9.99 2.22
C ILE A 119 -11.58 -11.46 2.55
N GLY A 120 -10.61 -11.77 3.40
CA GLY A 120 -10.29 -13.14 3.81
C GLY A 120 -11.46 -13.86 4.47
N SER A 121 -12.17 -13.19 5.39
CA SER A 121 -13.38 -13.77 6.00
C SER A 121 -14.56 -13.86 5.02
N GLY A 122 -14.64 -12.99 4.01
CA GLY A 122 -15.60 -13.08 2.91
C GLY A 122 -15.34 -14.29 2.02
N ILE A 123 -14.10 -14.46 1.57
CA ILE A 123 -13.65 -15.61 0.76
C ILE A 123 -13.84 -16.91 1.54
N ALA A 124 -13.43 -16.95 2.81
CA ALA A 124 -13.63 -18.12 3.66
C ALA A 124 -15.11 -18.52 3.75
N ARG A 125 -16.01 -17.55 3.96
CA ARG A 125 -17.47 -17.81 3.98
C ARG A 125 -18.03 -18.28 2.64
N LEU A 126 -17.54 -17.74 1.52
CA LEU A 126 -17.93 -18.19 0.19
C LEU A 126 -17.44 -19.62 -0.08
N TRP A 127 -16.20 -19.93 0.32
CA TRP A 127 -15.62 -21.25 0.22
C TRP A 127 -16.38 -22.27 1.08
N GLU A 128 -16.70 -21.92 2.33
CA GLU A 128 -17.52 -22.76 3.21
C GLU A 128 -18.89 -23.03 2.58
N ARG A 129 -19.56 -22.01 2.04
CA ARG A 129 -20.84 -22.19 1.32
C ARG A 129 -20.69 -23.10 0.11
N PHE A 130 -19.62 -22.95 -0.67
CA PHE A 130 -19.37 -23.79 -1.83
C PHE A 130 -19.11 -25.26 -1.43
N VAL A 131 -18.21 -25.49 -0.45
CA VAL A 131 -17.91 -26.83 0.07
C VAL A 131 -19.15 -27.48 0.66
N ASN A 132 -19.94 -26.75 1.45
CA ASN A 132 -21.21 -27.26 2.01
C ASN A 132 -22.17 -27.68 0.89
N ARG A 133 -22.23 -26.90 -0.20
CA ARG A 133 -23.13 -27.16 -1.33
C ARG A 133 -22.70 -28.35 -2.19
N VAL A 134 -21.39 -28.57 -2.33
CA VAL A 134 -20.82 -29.64 -3.16
C VAL A 134 -20.65 -30.96 -2.40
N THR A 135 -20.25 -30.89 -1.13
CA THR A 135 -19.92 -32.10 -0.34
C THR A 135 -21.02 -32.53 0.62
N GLY A 136 -22.05 -31.69 0.85
CA GLY A 136 -23.13 -31.94 1.80
C GLY A 136 -22.67 -32.01 3.27
N ARG A 137 -21.38 -31.80 3.54
CA ARG A 137 -20.78 -31.79 4.87
C ARG A 137 -20.52 -30.34 5.26
N ALA A 138 -20.81 -29.99 6.50
CA ALA A 138 -20.35 -28.74 7.08
C ALA A 138 -18.82 -28.71 6.96
N ALA A 139 -18.29 -27.77 6.17
CA ALA A 139 -16.87 -27.49 6.12
C ALA A 139 -16.39 -27.32 7.56
N PRO A 140 -15.27 -27.95 7.96
CA PRO A 140 -14.76 -27.81 9.31
C PRO A 140 -14.60 -26.32 9.58
N GLU A 141 -15.23 -25.84 10.67
CA GLU A 141 -15.18 -24.44 11.08
C GLU A 141 -13.71 -24.07 11.30
N LYS A 142 -13.05 -23.60 10.25
CA LYS A 142 -11.77 -22.93 10.40
C LYS A 142 -12.16 -21.65 11.11
N LYS A 143 -11.94 -21.63 12.43
CA LYS A 143 -11.86 -20.38 13.19
C LYS A 143 -10.86 -19.52 12.44
N VAL A 144 -11.35 -18.65 11.54
CA VAL A 144 -10.53 -17.63 10.90
C VAL A 144 -10.04 -16.84 12.08
N HIS A 145 -8.76 -17.03 12.44
CA HIS A 145 -8.17 -16.44 13.63
C HIS A 145 -8.53 -14.96 13.58
N ARG A 146 -9.31 -14.55 14.58
CA ARG A 146 -10.01 -13.26 14.68
C ARG A 146 -9.04 -12.10 14.90
N GLU A 147 -7.75 -12.34 14.73
CA GLU A 147 -6.66 -11.58 15.32
C GLU A 147 -5.56 -11.33 14.29
N ALA A 148 -5.44 -10.05 13.93
CA ALA A 148 -4.26 -9.40 13.34
C ALA A 148 -3.76 -9.92 11.98
N TYR A 149 -3.19 -9.01 11.20
CA TYR A 149 -2.40 -9.43 10.05
C TYR A 149 -1.28 -10.37 10.51
N GLY A 150 -1.10 -11.46 9.78
CA GLY A 150 0.19 -12.13 9.78
C GLY A 150 1.23 -11.20 9.14
N ARG A 151 2.48 -11.27 9.60
CA ARG A 151 3.63 -10.58 8.98
C ARG A 151 3.72 -10.87 7.48
N LEU A 152 3.49 -12.13 7.11
CA LEU A 152 3.44 -12.57 5.71
C LEU A 152 2.32 -11.89 4.92
N SER A 153 1.13 -11.74 5.52
CA SER A 153 0.02 -11.05 4.87
C SER A 153 0.35 -9.58 4.63
N ALA A 154 0.90 -8.87 5.63
CA ALA A 154 1.32 -7.48 5.46
C ALA A 154 2.38 -7.33 4.36
N TYR A 155 3.36 -8.23 4.33
CA TYR A 155 4.39 -8.27 3.28
C TYR A 155 3.81 -8.53 1.88
N ALA A 156 2.92 -9.53 1.74
CA ALA A 156 2.24 -9.83 0.48
C ALA A 156 1.40 -8.65 -0.02
N ILE A 157 0.81 -7.88 0.89
CA ILE A 157 0.05 -6.68 0.54
C ILE A 157 0.98 -5.60 0.01
N GLY A 158 2.13 -5.42 0.65
CA GLY A 158 3.18 -4.54 0.13
C GLY A 158 3.56 -4.89 -1.30
N ILE A 159 3.77 -6.19 -1.59
CA ILE A 159 4.03 -6.67 -2.94
C ILE A 159 2.90 -6.31 -3.90
N ILE A 160 1.64 -6.63 -3.58
CA ILE A 160 0.51 -6.35 -4.47
C ILE A 160 0.40 -4.84 -4.74
N HIS A 161 0.62 -4.02 -3.72
CA HIS A 161 0.58 -2.57 -3.84
C HIS A 161 1.71 -2.03 -4.72
N GLY A 162 2.93 -2.57 -4.59
CA GLY A 162 4.07 -2.16 -5.41
C GLY A 162 4.08 -2.66 -6.84
N ILE A 163 3.06 -3.41 -7.24
CA ILE A 163 2.79 -3.75 -8.63
C ILE A 163 1.82 -2.72 -9.26
N GLY A 164 1.19 -1.86 -8.45
CA GLY A 164 0.20 -0.87 -8.84
C GLY A 164 0.67 0.16 -9.88
N GLY A 165 -0.29 0.92 -10.40
CA GLY A 165 -0.10 1.74 -11.60
C GLY A 165 1.01 2.80 -11.51
N GLU A 166 1.26 3.37 -10.33
CA GLU A 166 2.28 4.40 -10.13
C GLU A 166 3.72 3.88 -10.29
N THR A 167 3.97 2.59 -10.03
CA THR A 167 5.30 1.99 -10.24
C THR A 167 5.69 1.98 -11.72
N ALA A 168 4.72 1.85 -12.64
CA ALA A 168 4.98 1.84 -14.08
C ALA A 168 5.54 3.17 -14.59
N THR A 169 5.04 4.30 -14.09
CA THR A 169 5.53 5.63 -14.49
C THR A 169 6.90 5.94 -13.88
N GLN A 170 7.19 5.41 -12.69
CA GLN A 170 8.46 5.61 -11.99
C GLN A 170 9.61 4.80 -12.58
N ILE A 171 9.32 3.63 -13.17
CA ILE A 171 10.31 2.81 -13.87
C ILE A 171 11.01 3.61 -15.00
N LEU A 172 10.32 4.58 -15.61
CA LEU A 172 10.90 5.44 -16.64
C LEU A 172 12.12 6.24 -16.13
N LEU A 173 12.10 6.69 -14.86
CA LEU A 173 13.24 7.37 -14.24
C LEU A 173 14.48 6.46 -14.22
N PHE A 174 14.29 5.19 -13.88
CA PHE A 174 15.37 4.22 -13.73
C PHE A 174 15.98 3.87 -15.08
N VAL A 175 15.13 3.62 -16.08
CA VAL A 175 15.54 3.34 -17.46
C VAL A 175 16.23 4.56 -18.07
N PHE A 176 15.74 5.78 -17.80
CA PHE A 176 16.38 7.01 -18.25
C PHE A 176 17.78 7.18 -17.65
N ALA A 177 17.92 6.99 -16.32
CA ALA A 177 19.22 7.05 -15.66
C ALA A 177 20.20 6.00 -16.24
N ALA A 178 19.71 4.78 -16.50
CA ALA A 178 20.49 3.73 -17.15
C ALA A 178 20.89 4.07 -18.59
N GLY A 179 20.00 4.70 -19.36
CA GLY A 179 20.27 5.10 -20.74
C GLY A 179 21.30 6.22 -20.88
N VAL A 180 21.32 7.17 -19.93
CA VAL A 180 22.23 8.32 -19.98
C VAL A 180 23.60 8.01 -19.37
N ARG A 181 23.67 7.15 -18.36
CA ARG A 181 24.90 6.92 -17.55
C ARG A 181 25.32 5.46 -17.43
N GLY A 182 24.60 4.54 -18.07
CA GLY A 182 24.86 3.10 -18.02
C GLY A 182 24.06 2.36 -16.93
N ALA A 183 23.87 1.05 -17.14
CA ALA A 183 23.05 0.20 -16.28
C ALA A 183 23.49 0.22 -14.80
N GLY A 184 24.80 0.32 -14.53
CA GLY A 184 25.32 0.38 -13.16
C GLY A 184 24.74 1.52 -12.33
N LEU A 185 24.73 2.75 -12.89
CA LEU A 185 24.11 3.88 -12.20
C LEU A 185 22.58 3.73 -12.13
N GLY A 186 21.94 3.18 -13.16
CA GLY A 186 20.50 2.87 -13.14
C GLY A 186 20.10 1.97 -11.97
N LEU A 187 20.89 0.92 -11.69
CA LEU A 187 20.65 0.04 -10.55
C LEU A 187 20.85 0.76 -9.20
N LEU A 188 21.86 1.60 -9.09
CA LEU A 188 22.09 2.41 -7.87
C LEU A 188 20.95 3.43 -7.65
N VAL A 189 20.39 3.99 -8.72
CA VAL A 189 19.21 4.87 -8.67
C VAL A 189 18.00 4.10 -8.15
N VAL A 190 17.75 2.88 -8.63
CA VAL A 190 16.67 2.02 -8.11
C VAL A 190 16.86 1.79 -6.60
N LEU A 191 18.07 1.43 -6.16
CA LEU A 191 18.35 1.17 -4.74
C LEU A 191 18.17 2.41 -3.87
N ALA A 192 18.69 3.57 -4.31
CA ALA A 192 18.55 4.83 -3.59
C ALA A 192 17.07 5.21 -3.46
N TRP A 193 16.32 5.09 -4.55
CA TRP A 193 14.88 5.37 -4.57
C TRP A 193 14.10 4.42 -3.64
N VAL A 194 14.37 3.11 -3.71
CA VAL A 194 13.71 2.10 -2.85
C VAL A 194 14.03 2.32 -1.37
N LEU A 195 15.24 2.77 -1.05
CA LEU A 195 15.62 3.13 0.32
C LEU A 195 14.81 4.33 0.83
N GLY A 196 14.63 5.37 0.00
CA GLY A 196 13.79 6.52 0.34
C GLY A 196 12.35 6.10 0.63
N LEU A 197 11.75 5.34 -0.28
CA LEU A 197 10.42 4.77 -0.13
C LEU A 197 10.26 3.96 1.16
N PHE A 198 11.22 3.07 1.44
CA PHE A 198 11.20 2.25 2.64
C PHE A 198 11.25 3.07 3.94
N VAL A 199 12.07 4.12 3.95
CA VAL A 199 12.19 5.04 5.09
C VAL A 199 10.85 5.74 5.34
N THR A 200 10.25 6.35 4.32
CA THR A 200 8.96 7.03 4.49
C THR A 200 7.87 6.07 4.95
N ASN A 201 7.70 4.91 4.30
CA ASN A 201 6.67 3.94 4.68
C ASN A 201 6.86 3.42 6.12
N THR A 202 8.11 3.33 6.59
CA THR A 202 8.40 2.99 8.00
C THR A 202 8.00 4.13 8.94
N VAL A 203 8.30 5.38 8.58
CA VAL A 203 7.90 6.57 9.36
C VAL A 203 6.38 6.65 9.46
N GLU A 204 5.66 6.47 8.35
CA GLU A 204 4.21 6.45 8.34
C GLU A 204 3.63 5.36 9.23
N ALA A 205 4.21 4.16 9.20
CA ALA A 205 3.79 3.06 10.07
C ALA A 205 3.95 3.41 11.55
N VAL A 206 5.04 4.08 11.92
CA VAL A 206 5.28 4.58 13.28
C VAL A 206 4.25 5.65 13.66
N LEU A 207 4.07 6.67 12.82
CA LEU A 207 3.14 7.77 13.08
C LEU A 207 1.70 7.27 13.22
N ALA A 208 1.24 6.43 12.30
CA ALA A 208 -0.09 5.87 12.32
C ALA A 208 -0.30 4.98 13.55
N ALA A 209 0.61 4.06 13.84
CA ALA A 209 0.49 3.15 14.98
C ALA A 209 0.49 3.89 16.34
N VAL A 210 1.34 4.90 16.50
CA VAL A 210 1.36 5.75 17.70
C VAL A 210 0.08 6.58 17.80
N GLY A 211 -0.38 7.18 16.69
CA GLY A 211 -1.62 7.95 16.63
C GLY A 211 -2.86 7.14 17.01
N TYR A 212 -2.97 5.91 16.50
CA TYR A 212 -4.08 5.01 16.83
C TYR A 212 -4.01 4.50 18.28
N ALA A 213 -2.83 4.16 18.77
CA ALA A 213 -2.69 3.74 20.17
C ALA A 213 -3.07 4.86 21.16
N LYS A 214 -2.73 6.11 20.86
CA LYS A 214 -3.08 7.27 21.70
C LYS A 214 -4.59 7.61 21.62
N SER A 215 -5.19 7.49 20.43
CA SER A 215 -6.61 7.78 20.23
C SER A 215 -7.56 6.68 20.72
N GLY A 216 -7.08 5.45 20.90
CA GLY A 216 -7.86 4.32 21.42
C GLY A 216 -8.46 4.54 22.81
N ASN A 217 -7.91 5.46 23.60
CA ASN A 217 -8.46 5.86 24.91
C ASN A 217 -9.60 6.89 24.81
N GLN A 218 -9.95 7.35 23.61
CA GLN A 218 -11.01 8.32 23.34
C GLN A 218 -11.93 7.81 22.21
N PRO A 219 -12.98 7.02 22.53
CA PRO A 219 -13.82 6.34 21.53
C PRO A 219 -14.44 7.29 20.49
N ARG A 220 -14.80 8.51 20.91
CA ARG A 220 -15.33 9.55 20.01
C ARG A 220 -14.30 10.06 19.00
N LEU A 221 -13.04 10.24 19.44
CA LEU A 221 -11.95 10.69 18.57
C LEU A 221 -11.55 9.58 17.61
N TYR A 222 -11.40 8.35 18.10
CA TYR A 222 -11.10 7.17 17.28
C TYR A 222 -12.17 6.97 16.19
N ARG A 223 -13.46 7.12 16.52
CA ARG A 223 -14.56 7.05 15.54
C ARG A 223 -14.49 8.16 14.49
N ARG A 224 -14.19 9.40 14.89
CA ARG A 224 -14.04 10.52 13.94
C ARG A 224 -12.87 10.29 12.98
N ILE A 225 -11.72 9.85 13.50
CA ILE A 225 -10.54 9.51 12.69
C ILE A 225 -10.89 8.37 11.73
N ALA A 226 -11.61 7.35 12.19
CA ALA A 226 -12.00 6.21 11.37
C ALA A 226 -12.98 6.55 10.25
N ILE A 227 -14.01 7.37 10.53
CA ILE A 227 -14.93 7.88 9.51
C ILE A 227 -14.15 8.75 8.51
N GLY A 228 -13.29 9.64 8.99
CA GLY A 228 -12.45 10.49 8.14
C GLY A 228 -11.57 9.66 7.21
N ALA A 229 -10.88 8.65 7.74
CA ALA A 229 -10.06 7.72 6.96
C ALA A 229 -10.89 6.89 5.97
N ALA A 230 -12.10 6.46 6.33
CA ALA A 230 -12.99 5.74 5.42
C ALA A 230 -13.51 6.63 4.28
N ILE A 231 -13.92 7.86 4.57
CA ILE A 231 -14.33 8.85 3.55
C ILE A 231 -13.15 9.16 2.64
N PHE A 232 -11.98 9.44 3.21
CA PHE A 232 -10.75 9.68 2.45
C PHE A 232 -10.44 8.51 1.52
N SER A 233 -10.41 7.28 2.04
CA SER A 233 -10.23 6.05 1.26
C SER A 233 -11.31 5.86 0.19
N LEU A 234 -12.55 6.30 0.42
CA LEU A 234 -13.63 6.20 -0.56
C LEU A 234 -13.37 7.12 -1.76
N VAL A 235 -12.95 8.35 -1.48
CA VAL A 235 -12.61 9.35 -2.50
C VAL A 235 -11.45 8.86 -3.35
N ILE A 236 -10.35 8.42 -2.72
CA ILE A 236 -9.20 7.88 -3.47
C ILE A 236 -9.61 6.64 -4.26
N GLY A 237 -10.41 5.75 -3.67
CA GLY A 237 -10.89 4.55 -4.35
C GLY A 237 -11.72 4.85 -5.60
N LEU A 238 -12.60 5.85 -5.53
CA LEU A 238 -13.39 6.31 -6.67
C LEU A 238 -12.51 6.91 -7.78
N ILE A 239 -11.49 7.67 -7.41
CA ILE A 239 -10.55 8.27 -8.37
C ILE A 239 -9.77 7.17 -9.12
N PHE A 240 -9.25 6.18 -8.39
CA PHE A 240 -8.55 5.03 -8.99
C PHE A 240 -9.49 4.16 -9.83
N LEU A 241 -10.73 3.94 -9.40
CA LEU A 241 -11.73 3.20 -10.17
C LEU A 241 -12.03 3.87 -11.53
N MET A 242 -11.93 5.20 -11.57
CA MET A 242 -12.15 6.00 -12.79
C MET A 242 -10.90 6.12 -13.67
N GLY A 243 -9.76 5.52 -13.29
CA GLY A 243 -8.48 5.72 -13.98
C GLY A 243 -7.97 7.17 -13.91
N ALA A 244 -8.42 7.91 -12.89
CA ALA A 244 -8.16 9.34 -12.73
C ALA A 244 -7.08 9.62 -11.69
N SER A 245 -6.26 8.63 -11.32
CA SER A 245 -5.12 8.82 -10.39
C SER A 245 -4.21 9.98 -10.80
N GLY A 246 -4.00 10.17 -12.11
CA GLY A 246 -3.24 11.30 -12.66
C GLY A 246 -3.85 12.69 -12.39
N MET A 247 -5.10 12.78 -11.93
CA MET A 247 -5.75 14.04 -11.53
C MET A 247 -5.53 14.38 -10.04
N LEU A 248 -5.00 13.44 -9.24
CA LEU A 248 -4.68 13.73 -7.85
C LEU A 248 -3.59 14.81 -7.80
N PRO A 249 -3.76 15.87 -6.99
CA PRO A 249 -2.70 16.84 -6.77
C PRO A 249 -1.47 16.08 -6.29
N SER A 250 -0.31 16.37 -6.89
CA SER A 250 0.95 15.97 -6.30
C SER A 250 1.05 16.64 -4.93
N ILE A 251 0.90 15.85 -3.86
CA ILE A 251 1.24 16.30 -2.51
C ILE A 251 2.76 16.25 -2.39
N GLY A 252 3.41 17.27 -2.96
CA GLY A 252 4.85 17.43 -3.08
C GLY A 252 5.19 18.37 -4.21
#